data_AF-A0A518FJQ0-F1
#
_entry.id   AF-A0A518FJQ0-F1
#
_cell.length_a   1.000
_cell.length_b   1.000
_cell.length_c   1.000
_cell.angle_alpha   90.00
_cell.angle_beta   90.00
_cell.angle_gamma   90.00
#
_symmetry.space_group_name_H-M   'P 1'
#
loop_
_entity.id
_entity.type
_entity.pdbx_description
1 polymer ?
#
loop_
_entity_poly.entity_id
_entity_poly.type
_entity_poly.pdbx_seq_one_letter_code
_entity_poly.pdbx_strand_id
1 'polypeptide(L)'
;MRRFLTPVTLLGALLTTTVIWACSVPVFRYALERWPADKYSAVVFHRGPLQPQHQKVIDLFGKEGEITRQAANVELRLVDLDGDPAPQDLELWKRQQSDTLPLLVMRTPPPAPVPVGFWSGELTEENVARLIDSPLRQKIAKQLIAGQTAVWVFLESGDQAKDKAGLELLTKELKRMEKTLKLPEIEQADIEQGLVSVAPESLKLKFNVVSLSRDEVAEDYFTRMLIATENDLHEFSDEPMALPVFGRGRVLYALIGKGINPGTIEQACRDLTGPCTCQVKDQNPGTDLLMAVNWEKLVIPSTQEEKEIPPLTGLTSFSKQGEESARSLKMSKDAEQKAATTSAKSDQESAGEADPKTEQASAETKVQTQEDAPLPARAGELPAAGAAGTTETTQGDSLMRNLLILAAFAVVIIVAASYIVMARK
;
A
#
# COMPACT_ATOMS: atom_id res chain seq x y z
N MET A 1 48.96 30.23 -13.01
CA MET A 1 47.98 29.33 -12.35
C MET A 1 46.63 29.45 -13.07
N ARG A 2 46.33 28.67 -14.13
CA ARG A 2 45.10 28.87 -14.93
C ARG A 2 44.58 27.63 -15.70
N ARG A 3 44.95 26.40 -15.28
CA ARG A 3 44.59 25.13 -15.97
C ARG A 3 44.05 24.01 -15.06
N PHE A 4 43.84 24.27 -13.77
CA PHE A 4 43.36 23.27 -12.79
C PHE A 4 42.06 23.68 -12.05
N LEU A 5 41.45 24.82 -12.41
CA LEU A 5 40.20 25.30 -11.80
C LEU A 5 38.93 24.78 -12.51
N THR A 6 39.06 24.23 -13.71
CA THR A 6 37.94 23.80 -14.56
C THR A 6 37.28 22.45 -14.21
N PRO A 7 37.97 21.41 -13.68
CA PRO A 7 37.32 20.12 -13.42
C PRO A 7 36.60 20.07 -12.06
N VAL A 8 37.01 20.90 -11.09
CA VAL A 8 36.47 20.85 -9.71
C VAL A 8 35.05 21.43 -9.64
N THR A 9 34.77 22.51 -10.38
CA THR A 9 33.43 23.09 -10.50
C THR A 9 32.44 22.17 -11.20
N LEU A 10 32.91 21.30 -12.10
CA LEU A 10 32.08 20.34 -12.83
C LEU A 10 31.64 19.15 -11.97
N LEU A 11 32.48 18.71 -11.03
CA LEU A 11 32.11 17.64 -10.10
C LEU A 11 31.17 18.15 -8.98
N GLY A 12 31.35 19.39 -8.51
CA GLY A 12 30.44 20.02 -7.55
C GLY A 12 29.02 20.24 -8.12
N ALA A 13 28.91 20.44 -9.43
CA ALA A 13 27.62 20.61 -10.11
C ALA A 13 26.82 19.30 -10.31
N LEU A 14 27.43 18.12 -10.10
CA LEU A 14 26.73 16.83 -10.18
C LEU A 14 26.08 16.40 -8.85
N LEU A 15 26.29 17.16 -7.77
CA LEU A 15 25.58 17.03 -6.50
C LEU A 15 24.38 18.00 -6.43
N THR A 16 23.74 18.28 -7.57
CA THR A 16 22.39 18.85 -7.58
C THR A 16 21.45 17.86 -6.89
N THR A 17 21.05 18.19 -5.67
CA THR A 17 20.04 17.48 -4.90
C THR A 17 18.83 17.20 -5.77
N THR A 18 18.55 15.92 -6.04
CA THR A 18 17.22 15.49 -6.48
C THR A 18 16.27 15.73 -5.32
N VAL A 19 15.72 16.95 -5.26
CA VAL A 19 14.57 17.26 -4.42
C VAL A 19 13.45 16.37 -4.93
N ILE A 20 13.20 15.27 -4.22
CA ILE A 20 12.01 14.47 -4.41
C ILE A 20 10.88 15.37 -3.92
N TRP A 21 10.10 15.92 -4.86
CA TRP A 21 8.94 16.74 -4.50
C TRP A 21 7.97 15.86 -3.74
N ALA A 22 7.68 16.25 -2.50
CA ALA A 22 6.60 15.63 -1.72
C ALA A 22 5.29 15.86 -2.48
N CYS A 23 4.48 14.81 -2.62
CA CYS A 23 3.21 14.95 -3.32
C CYS A 23 2.28 15.84 -2.47
N SER A 24 1.72 16.87 -3.11
CA SER A 24 0.81 17.84 -2.49
C SER A 24 -0.52 17.21 -2.04
N VAL A 25 -0.86 16.05 -2.60
CA VAL A 25 -2.06 15.27 -2.24
C VAL A 25 -2.00 14.83 -0.77
N PRO A 26 -3.09 15.01 0.01
CA PRO A 26 -3.15 14.56 1.40
C PRO A 26 -2.92 13.05 1.56
N VAL A 27 -2.12 12.64 2.56
CA VAL A 27 -1.81 11.22 2.86
C VAL A 27 -3.06 10.34 2.87
N PHE A 28 -4.13 10.73 3.57
CA PHE A 28 -5.36 9.93 3.67
C PHE A 28 -6.00 9.61 2.30
N ARG A 29 -5.88 10.53 1.33
CA ARG A 29 -6.48 10.39 0.01
C ARG A 29 -5.55 9.63 -0.94
N TYR A 30 -4.25 9.93 -0.90
CA TYR A 30 -3.25 9.16 -1.64
C TYR A 30 -3.29 7.67 -1.24
N ALA A 31 -3.41 7.39 0.06
CA ALA A 31 -3.55 6.03 0.61
C ALA A 31 -4.85 5.31 0.21
N LEU A 32 -5.93 6.04 -0.09
CA LEU A 32 -7.19 5.46 -0.55
C LEU A 32 -7.13 5.11 -2.04
N GLU A 33 -6.56 5.99 -2.85
CA GLU A 33 -6.49 5.82 -4.30
C GLU A 33 -5.33 4.92 -4.74
N ARG A 34 -4.11 5.16 -4.25
CA ARG A 34 -2.86 4.70 -4.84
C ARG A 34 -2.14 3.59 -4.09
N TRP A 35 -2.37 3.42 -2.79
CA TRP A 35 -1.78 2.31 -2.03
C TRP A 35 -2.71 1.09 -2.08
N PRO A 36 -2.28 -0.06 -2.64
CA PRO A 36 -3.03 -1.31 -2.50
C PRO A 36 -3.05 -1.73 -1.03
N ALA A 37 -4.07 -2.49 -0.62
CA ALA A 37 -4.12 -3.05 0.73
C ALA A 37 -3.11 -4.20 0.87
N ASP A 38 -2.28 -4.20 1.91
CA ASP A 38 -1.26 -5.23 2.10
C ASP A 38 -1.90 -6.58 2.44
N LYS A 39 -1.32 -7.68 1.94
CA LYS A 39 -1.97 -8.99 2.01
C LYS A 39 -1.64 -9.75 3.29
N TYR A 40 -2.69 -10.17 3.97
CA TYR A 40 -2.63 -11.14 5.07
C TYR A 40 -2.25 -12.52 4.54
N SER A 41 -1.64 -13.36 5.37
CA SER A 41 -1.35 -14.75 5.00
C SER A 41 -2.18 -15.71 5.84
N ALA A 42 -3.09 -16.42 5.17
CA ALA A 42 -3.85 -17.55 5.72
C ALA A 42 -3.03 -18.83 5.49
N VAL A 43 -2.35 -19.31 6.52
CA VAL A 43 -1.49 -20.50 6.44
C VAL A 43 -2.27 -21.70 6.98
N VAL A 44 -2.51 -22.71 6.15
CA VAL A 44 -3.17 -23.96 6.55
C VAL A 44 -2.14 -25.07 6.66
N PHE A 45 -1.88 -25.51 7.87
CA PHE A 45 -1.09 -26.70 8.16
C PHE A 45 -1.98 -27.95 8.13
N HIS A 46 -1.55 -28.99 7.41
CA HIS A 46 -2.24 -30.28 7.32
C HIS A 46 -1.24 -31.44 7.29
N ARG A 47 -1.75 -32.68 7.22
CA ARG A 47 -0.97 -33.90 6.98
C ARG A 47 -1.65 -34.73 5.91
N GLY A 48 -0.99 -34.94 4.78
CA GLY A 48 -1.57 -35.62 3.63
C GLY A 48 -2.83 -34.92 3.08
N PRO A 49 -3.73 -35.64 2.39
CA PRO A 49 -4.85 -35.04 1.66
C PRO A 49 -5.92 -34.44 2.59
N LEU A 50 -6.36 -33.23 2.27
CA LEU A 50 -7.47 -32.56 2.95
C LEU A 50 -8.79 -33.32 2.74
N GLN A 51 -9.54 -33.52 3.82
CA GLN A 51 -10.90 -34.09 3.76
C GLN A 51 -11.85 -33.18 2.96
N PRO A 52 -12.90 -33.70 2.30
CA PRO A 52 -13.79 -32.92 1.45
C PRO A 52 -14.46 -31.72 2.14
N GLN A 53 -14.66 -31.78 3.46
CA GLN A 53 -15.17 -30.67 4.26
C GLN A 53 -14.19 -29.49 4.33
N HIS A 54 -12.88 -29.76 4.45
CA HIS A 54 -11.83 -28.75 4.49
C HIS A 54 -11.56 -28.20 3.09
N GLN A 55 -11.64 -29.05 2.05
CA GLN A 55 -11.48 -28.61 0.66
C GLN A 55 -12.51 -27.53 0.28
N LYS A 56 -13.77 -27.64 0.70
CA LYS A 56 -14.78 -26.58 0.50
C LYS A 56 -14.35 -25.23 1.09
N VAL A 57 -13.69 -25.23 2.24
CA VAL A 57 -13.18 -24.00 2.89
C VAL A 57 -11.97 -23.44 2.13
N ILE A 58 -11.12 -24.31 1.59
CA ILE A 58 -10.02 -23.93 0.67
C ILE A 58 -10.57 -23.31 -0.62
N ASP A 59 -11.64 -23.87 -1.18
CA ASP A 59 -12.26 -23.41 -2.43
C ASP A 59 -12.82 -21.99 -2.31
N LEU A 60 -13.11 -21.49 -1.10
CA LEU A 60 -13.48 -20.09 -0.83
C LEU A 60 -12.38 -19.09 -1.21
N PHE A 61 -11.11 -19.51 -1.17
CA PHE A 61 -9.94 -18.73 -1.60
C PHE A 61 -9.57 -18.99 -3.09
N GLY A 62 -10.31 -19.85 -3.79
CA GLY A 62 -10.11 -20.11 -5.22
C GLY A 62 -10.50 -18.90 -6.08
N LYS A 63 -10.11 -18.91 -7.36
CA LYS A 63 -10.36 -17.78 -8.30
C LYS A 63 -11.83 -17.33 -8.39
N GLU A 64 -12.75 -18.28 -8.28
CA GLU A 64 -14.20 -18.05 -8.27
C GLU A 64 -14.80 -18.09 -6.85
N GLY A 65 -13.97 -18.35 -5.84
CA GLY A 65 -14.33 -18.48 -4.43
C GLY A 65 -14.77 -17.16 -3.81
N GLU A 66 -15.55 -17.24 -2.73
CA GLU A 66 -16.19 -16.05 -2.16
C GLU A 66 -15.21 -14.98 -1.70
N ILE A 67 -14.09 -15.37 -1.09
CA ILE A 67 -13.09 -14.44 -0.53
C ILE A 67 -12.44 -13.63 -1.65
N THR A 68 -12.18 -14.28 -2.80
CA THR A 68 -11.70 -13.62 -4.02
C THR A 68 -12.76 -12.75 -4.67
N ARG A 69 -14.05 -13.16 -4.69
CA ARG A 69 -15.17 -12.33 -5.19
C ARG A 69 -15.43 -11.08 -4.34
N GLN A 70 -15.26 -11.19 -3.02
CA GLN A 70 -15.28 -10.07 -2.08
C GLN A 70 -14.01 -9.18 -2.17
N ALA A 71 -12.96 -9.68 -2.85
CA ALA A 71 -11.65 -9.04 -3.01
C ALA A 71 -10.94 -8.74 -1.68
N ALA A 72 -11.02 -9.67 -0.72
CA ALA A 72 -10.28 -9.56 0.53
C ALA A 72 -8.76 -9.62 0.30
N ASN A 73 -8.00 -8.77 1.00
CA ASN A 73 -6.54 -8.72 0.96
C ASN A 73 -5.90 -9.85 1.78
N VAL A 74 -6.10 -11.10 1.34
CA VAL A 74 -5.54 -12.30 1.96
C VAL A 74 -5.06 -13.29 0.90
N GLU A 75 -3.94 -13.98 1.17
CA GLU A 75 -3.45 -15.09 0.37
C GLU A 75 -3.45 -16.38 1.19
N LEU A 76 -4.10 -17.42 0.64
CA LEU A 76 -4.06 -18.77 1.17
C LEU A 76 -2.74 -19.45 0.81
N ARG A 77 -2.18 -20.19 1.78
CA ARG A 77 -1.00 -21.02 1.59
C ARG A 77 -1.16 -22.34 2.35
N LEU A 78 -1.11 -23.45 1.61
CA LEU A 78 -1.16 -24.79 2.18
C LEU A 78 0.25 -25.26 2.56
N VAL A 79 0.37 -25.99 3.68
CA VAL A 79 1.61 -26.59 4.16
C VAL A 79 1.32 -28.02 4.62
N ASP A 80 1.76 -29.00 3.83
CA ASP A 80 1.72 -30.41 4.23
C ASP A 80 2.91 -30.70 5.16
N LEU A 81 2.62 -31.07 6.41
CA LEU A 81 3.61 -31.41 7.42
C LEU A 81 4.26 -32.78 7.21
N ASP A 82 3.80 -33.57 6.23
CA ASP A 82 4.43 -34.80 5.76
C ASP A 82 5.23 -34.59 4.44
N GLY A 83 5.09 -33.43 3.79
CA GLY A 83 5.59 -33.15 2.43
C GLY A 83 6.90 -32.35 2.34
N ASP A 84 7.81 -32.52 3.29
CA ASP A 84 9.07 -31.75 3.46
C ASP A 84 8.89 -30.21 3.44
N PRO A 85 8.09 -29.64 4.37
CA PRO A 85 7.80 -28.22 4.41
C PRO A 85 9.01 -27.35 4.79
N ALA A 86 9.06 -26.13 4.25
CA ALA A 86 10.17 -25.22 4.44
C ALA A 86 10.49 -24.93 5.93
N PRO A 87 11.78 -24.73 6.32
CA PRO A 87 12.16 -24.56 7.72
C PRO A 87 11.44 -23.43 8.47
N GLN A 88 11.12 -22.33 7.77
CA GLN A 88 10.35 -21.20 8.30
C GLN A 88 8.90 -21.58 8.67
N ASP A 89 8.31 -22.54 7.96
CA ASP A 89 6.95 -23.02 8.18
C ASP A 89 6.90 -24.07 9.28
N LEU A 90 7.92 -24.93 9.37
CA LEU A 90 8.12 -25.79 10.55
C LEU A 90 8.31 -24.98 11.83
N GLU A 91 8.99 -23.84 11.76
CA GLU A 91 9.16 -22.92 12.90
C GLU A 91 7.85 -22.19 13.25
N LEU A 92 7.11 -21.70 12.24
CA LEU A 92 5.78 -21.12 12.44
C LEU A 92 4.80 -22.12 13.05
N TRP A 93 4.80 -23.38 12.59
CA TRP A 93 4.00 -24.49 13.12
C TRP A 93 4.29 -24.76 14.59
N LYS A 94 5.57 -24.99 14.96
CA LYS A 94 5.98 -25.26 16.34
C LYS A 94 5.52 -24.17 17.31
N ARG A 95 5.53 -22.90 16.87
CA ARG A 95 5.11 -21.75 17.67
C ARG A 95 3.61 -21.69 17.95
N GLN A 96 2.77 -22.41 17.19
CA GLN A 96 1.33 -22.50 17.45
C GLN A 96 0.99 -23.41 18.65
N GLN A 97 1.89 -24.35 19.01
CA GLN A 97 1.72 -25.25 20.16
C GLN A 97 0.36 -26.00 20.18
N SER A 98 -0.11 -26.44 19.00
CA SER A 98 -1.40 -27.10 18.83
C SER A 98 -1.25 -28.44 18.11
N ASP A 99 -1.95 -29.46 18.60
CA ASP A 99 -2.08 -30.77 17.95
C ASP A 99 -3.27 -30.84 16.96
N THR A 100 -4.02 -29.74 16.82
CA THR A 100 -5.19 -29.67 15.93
C THR A 100 -4.77 -29.62 14.47
N LEU A 101 -5.37 -30.45 13.61
CA LEU A 101 -5.15 -30.43 12.16
C LEU A 101 -6.45 -30.68 11.37
N PRO A 102 -6.75 -29.94 10.29
CA PRO A 102 -5.94 -28.84 9.75
C PRO A 102 -6.01 -27.57 10.60
N LEU A 103 -4.86 -26.95 10.83
CA LEU A 103 -4.75 -25.69 11.58
C LEU A 103 -4.64 -24.52 10.60
N LEU A 104 -5.56 -23.57 10.68
CA LEU A 104 -5.44 -22.26 10.06
C LEU A 104 -4.70 -21.31 11.02
N VAL A 105 -3.71 -20.59 10.50
CA VAL A 105 -3.00 -19.49 11.17
C VAL A 105 -3.15 -18.24 10.32
N MET A 106 -3.64 -17.14 10.89
CA MET A 106 -3.79 -15.87 10.19
C MET A 106 -2.69 -14.89 10.62
N ARG A 107 -1.92 -14.40 9.64
CA ARG A 107 -0.75 -13.53 9.85
C ARG A 107 -0.96 -12.16 9.23
N THR A 108 -0.54 -11.13 9.96
CA THR A 108 -0.47 -9.74 9.47
C THR A 108 0.51 -9.62 8.28
N PRO A 109 0.37 -8.61 7.42
CA PRO A 109 1.27 -8.41 6.28
C PRO A 109 2.70 -8.05 6.73
N PRO A 110 3.73 -8.25 5.88
CA PRO A 110 5.08 -7.76 6.14
C PRO A 110 5.16 -6.21 6.12
N PRO A 111 6.00 -5.57 6.98
CA PRO A 111 6.74 -6.15 8.09
C PRO A 111 5.80 -6.50 9.25
N ALA A 112 5.68 -7.80 9.57
CA ALA A 112 4.64 -8.30 10.47
C ALA A 112 4.94 -7.95 11.94
N PRO A 113 4.11 -7.14 12.63
CA PRO A 113 4.34 -6.80 14.04
C PRO A 113 4.20 -8.01 14.97
N VAL A 114 3.38 -8.99 14.57
CA VAL A 114 3.21 -10.29 15.25
C VAL A 114 3.57 -11.42 14.27
N PRO A 115 4.87 -11.77 14.10
CA PRO A 115 5.32 -12.70 13.06
C PRO A 115 4.71 -14.12 13.14
N VAL A 116 4.26 -14.54 14.32
CA VAL A 116 3.64 -15.86 14.56
C VAL A 116 2.17 -15.95 14.14
N GLY A 117 1.55 -14.81 13.81
CA GLY A 117 0.11 -14.68 13.58
C GLY A 117 -0.66 -14.13 14.79
N PHE A 118 -1.77 -13.45 14.53
CA PHE A 118 -2.64 -12.89 15.57
C PHE A 118 -3.78 -13.83 15.99
N TRP A 119 -3.99 -14.90 15.21
CA TRP A 119 -5.01 -15.91 15.42
C TRP A 119 -4.58 -17.25 14.84
N SER A 120 -4.89 -18.34 15.53
CA SER A 120 -4.86 -19.69 14.98
C SER A 120 -5.97 -20.58 15.57
N GLY A 121 -6.38 -21.59 14.82
CA GLY A 121 -7.50 -22.48 15.16
C GLY A 121 -7.83 -23.46 14.04
N GLU A 122 -8.85 -24.30 14.24
CA GLU A 122 -9.29 -25.29 13.25
C GLU A 122 -9.78 -24.63 11.94
N LEU A 123 -9.50 -25.26 10.79
CA LEU A 123 -9.99 -24.82 9.49
C LEU A 123 -11.49 -25.11 9.33
N THR A 124 -12.32 -24.18 9.79
CA THR A 124 -13.79 -24.22 9.65
C THR A 124 -14.30 -23.04 8.82
N GLU A 125 -15.48 -23.21 8.21
CA GLU A 125 -16.18 -22.16 7.46
C GLU A 125 -16.54 -20.95 8.35
N GLU A 126 -16.93 -21.20 9.62
CA GLU A 126 -17.21 -20.14 10.61
C GLU A 126 -15.96 -19.32 10.94
N ASN A 127 -14.85 -19.99 11.25
CA ASN A 127 -13.59 -19.32 11.58
C ASN A 127 -13.10 -18.46 10.41
N VAL A 128 -13.18 -18.99 9.19
CA VAL A 128 -12.83 -18.22 7.98
C VAL A 128 -13.77 -17.04 7.77
N ALA A 129 -15.09 -17.21 7.86
CA ALA A 129 -16.04 -16.11 7.69
C ALA A 129 -15.76 -14.93 8.66
N ARG A 130 -15.51 -15.24 9.95
CA ARG A 130 -15.20 -14.26 10.99
C ARG A 130 -13.82 -13.61 10.84
N LEU A 131 -12.85 -14.32 10.24
CA LEU A 131 -11.54 -13.74 9.91
C LEU A 131 -11.65 -12.75 8.73
N ILE A 132 -12.42 -13.10 7.70
CA ILE A 132 -12.47 -12.36 6.44
C ILE A 132 -13.24 -11.03 6.56
N ASP A 133 -14.36 -10.98 7.28
CA ASP A 133 -15.13 -9.75 7.46
C ASP A 133 -15.78 -9.65 8.85
N SER A 134 -16.18 -8.44 9.24
CA SER A 134 -16.97 -8.22 10.46
C SER A 134 -17.86 -6.96 10.35
N PRO A 135 -19.00 -6.89 11.07
CA PRO A 135 -19.92 -5.74 10.99
C PRO A 135 -19.27 -4.36 11.12
N LEU A 136 -18.25 -4.22 11.98
CA LEU A 136 -17.53 -2.98 12.21
C LEU A 136 -16.53 -2.67 11.09
N ARG A 137 -15.85 -3.69 10.53
CA ARG A 137 -15.02 -3.53 9.31
C ARG A 137 -15.86 -3.10 8.12
N GLN A 138 -17.04 -3.68 7.91
CA GLN A 138 -17.99 -3.20 6.90
C GLN A 138 -18.39 -1.73 7.11
N LYS A 139 -18.62 -1.31 8.36
CA LYS A 139 -18.98 0.07 8.72
C LYS A 139 -17.83 1.04 8.43
N ILE A 140 -16.60 0.66 8.77
CA ILE A 140 -15.36 1.40 8.48
C ILE A 140 -15.19 1.56 6.95
N ALA A 141 -15.30 0.46 6.19
CA ALA A 141 -15.22 0.48 4.73
C ALA A 141 -16.24 1.44 4.09
N LYS A 142 -17.52 1.32 4.47
CA LYS A 142 -18.61 2.19 3.99
C LYS A 142 -18.33 3.67 4.28
N GLN A 143 -17.69 3.99 5.41
CA GLN A 143 -17.31 5.36 5.77
C GLN A 143 -16.09 5.87 4.98
N LEU A 144 -15.05 5.06 4.81
CA LEU A 144 -13.87 5.43 4.01
C LEU A 144 -14.25 5.68 2.54
N ILE A 145 -15.08 4.80 1.95
CA ILE A 145 -15.63 4.97 0.58
C ILE A 145 -16.49 6.24 0.48
N ALA A 146 -17.24 6.59 1.52
CA ALA A 146 -18.01 7.84 1.59
C ALA A 146 -17.16 9.12 1.78
N GLY A 147 -15.83 9.00 1.76
CA GLY A 147 -14.90 10.13 1.85
C GLY A 147 -14.75 10.71 3.26
N GLN A 148 -14.78 9.87 4.30
CA GLN A 148 -14.18 10.27 5.58
C GLN A 148 -12.64 10.32 5.45
N THR A 149 -12.01 11.25 6.15
CA THR A 149 -10.54 11.36 6.26
C THR A 149 -9.95 10.16 6.98
N ALA A 150 -10.55 9.78 8.10
CA ALA A 150 -10.27 8.55 8.82
C ALA A 150 -11.47 8.14 9.68
N VAL A 151 -11.56 6.84 9.98
CA VAL A 151 -12.48 6.27 10.96
C VAL A 151 -11.66 5.82 12.16
N TRP A 152 -11.83 6.50 13.28
CA TRP A 152 -11.17 6.17 14.54
C TRP A 152 -11.92 5.04 15.23
N VAL A 153 -11.28 3.88 15.37
CA VAL A 153 -11.76 2.82 16.25
C VAL A 153 -11.34 3.17 17.67
N PHE A 154 -12.30 3.30 18.57
CA PHE A 154 -12.08 3.43 20.01
C PHE A 154 -12.29 2.07 20.65
N LEU A 155 -11.20 1.34 20.90
CA LEU A 155 -11.22 0.05 21.59
C LEU A 155 -11.26 0.30 23.09
N GLU A 156 -12.33 -0.18 23.73
CA GLU A 156 -12.62 0.00 25.15
C GLU A 156 -11.66 -0.83 26.03
N SER A 157 -11.43 -0.39 27.27
CA SER A 157 -10.66 -1.13 28.30
C SER A 157 -11.54 -2.02 29.17
N GLY A 158 -12.83 -1.73 29.26
CA GLY A 158 -13.74 -2.31 30.25
C GLY A 158 -13.83 -1.46 31.53
N ASP A 159 -12.90 -0.53 31.77
CA ASP A 159 -13.07 0.52 32.77
C ASP A 159 -13.91 1.66 32.16
N GLN A 160 -15.21 1.63 32.48
CA GLN A 160 -16.18 2.62 32.02
C GLN A 160 -15.79 4.09 32.32
N ALA A 161 -14.95 4.34 33.33
CA ALA A 161 -14.47 5.69 33.65
C ALA A 161 -13.29 6.10 32.76
N LYS A 162 -12.31 5.21 32.51
CA LYS A 162 -11.26 5.42 31.50
C LYS A 162 -11.88 5.60 30.11
N ASP A 163 -12.77 4.69 29.73
CA ASP A 163 -13.36 4.59 28.39
C ASP A 163 -14.19 5.82 28.05
N LYS A 164 -15.08 6.24 28.96
CA LYS A 164 -15.87 7.46 28.79
C LYS A 164 -14.98 8.69 28.66
N ALA A 165 -13.97 8.84 29.51
CA ALA A 165 -13.09 10.01 29.49
C ALA A 165 -12.27 10.09 28.19
N GLY A 166 -11.72 8.96 27.73
CA GLY A 166 -11.01 8.85 26.45
C GLY A 166 -11.91 9.16 25.25
N LEU A 167 -13.11 8.59 25.21
CA LEU A 167 -14.05 8.74 24.09
C LEU A 167 -14.61 10.17 24.00
N GLU A 168 -14.95 10.80 25.12
CA GLU A 168 -15.39 12.21 25.17
C GLU A 168 -14.27 13.15 24.70
N LEU A 169 -13.03 12.92 25.15
CA LEU A 169 -11.87 13.72 24.76
C LEU A 169 -11.52 13.56 23.27
N LEU A 170 -11.47 12.33 22.76
CA LEU A 170 -11.27 12.02 21.34
C LEU A 170 -12.34 12.71 20.48
N THR A 171 -13.61 12.49 20.82
CA THR A 171 -14.74 13.06 20.08
C THR A 171 -14.73 14.60 20.09
N LYS A 172 -14.29 15.23 21.18
CA LYS A 172 -14.13 16.69 21.30
C LYS A 172 -13.00 17.22 20.41
N GLU A 173 -11.82 16.62 20.49
CA GLU A 173 -10.64 17.11 19.78
C GLU A 173 -10.72 16.85 18.27
N LEU A 174 -11.31 15.74 17.83
CA LEU A 174 -11.62 15.53 16.41
C LEU A 174 -12.58 16.59 15.87
N LYS A 175 -13.62 16.97 16.63
CA LYS A 175 -14.53 18.08 16.29
C LYS A 175 -13.86 19.47 16.34
N ARG A 176 -12.68 19.59 16.96
CA ARG A 176 -11.80 20.77 16.81
C ARG A 176 -11.00 20.67 15.52
N MET A 177 -10.34 19.53 15.27
CA MET A 177 -9.54 19.27 14.06
C MET A 177 -10.31 19.56 12.77
N GLU A 178 -11.55 19.08 12.65
CA GLU A 178 -12.46 19.34 11.51
C GLU A 178 -12.70 20.82 11.20
N LYS A 179 -12.42 21.72 12.15
CA LYS A 179 -12.62 23.17 12.02
C LYS A 179 -11.31 23.96 11.96
N THR A 180 -10.19 23.39 12.39
CA THR A 180 -8.92 24.10 12.57
C THR A 180 -7.81 23.63 11.64
N LEU A 181 -7.83 22.38 11.18
CA LEU A 181 -6.89 21.94 10.15
C LEU A 181 -7.34 22.45 8.78
N LYS A 182 -6.36 22.64 7.90
CA LYS A 182 -6.56 22.90 6.48
C LYS A 182 -5.85 21.78 5.73
N LEU A 183 -6.48 21.27 4.68
CA LEU A 183 -5.79 20.40 3.73
C LEU A 183 -4.73 21.24 2.98
N PRO A 184 -3.62 20.63 2.52
CA PRO A 184 -2.72 21.27 1.56
C PRO A 184 -3.46 21.66 0.29
N GLU A 185 -2.97 22.72 -0.36
CA GLU A 185 -3.33 23.05 -1.74
C GLU A 185 -2.68 22.00 -2.65
N ILE A 186 -3.47 21.38 -3.54
CA ILE A 186 -2.97 20.33 -4.43
C ILE A 186 -2.45 20.98 -5.72
N GLU A 187 -1.20 20.70 -6.05
CA GLU A 187 -0.55 21.24 -7.24
C GLU A 187 -1.15 20.66 -8.52
N GLN A 188 -1.39 21.51 -9.52
CA GLN A 188 -1.91 21.10 -10.83
C GLN A 188 -1.06 20.00 -11.48
N ALA A 189 0.25 19.99 -11.23
CA ALA A 189 1.16 18.95 -11.73
C ALA A 189 0.88 17.56 -11.14
N ASP A 190 0.40 17.46 -9.89
CA ASP A 190 0.01 16.19 -9.27
C ASP A 190 -1.34 15.70 -9.82
N ILE A 191 -2.25 16.62 -10.14
CA ILE A 191 -3.54 16.31 -10.80
C ILE A 191 -3.32 15.84 -12.24
N GLU A 192 -2.35 16.43 -12.96
CA GLU A 192 -1.98 16.03 -14.33
C GLU A 192 -1.18 14.71 -14.37
N GLN A 193 -0.48 14.36 -13.30
CA GLN A 193 0.05 13.02 -13.03
C GLN A 193 -1.01 12.05 -12.47
N GLY A 194 -2.25 12.52 -12.28
CA GLY A 194 -3.38 11.76 -11.75
C GLY A 194 -3.19 11.25 -10.31
N LEU A 195 -2.26 11.82 -9.53
CA LEU A 195 -1.90 11.37 -8.18
C LEU A 195 -3.06 11.54 -7.18
N VAL A 196 -3.99 12.44 -7.50
CA VAL A 196 -5.37 12.44 -7.01
C VAL A 196 -6.32 12.43 -8.21
N SER A 197 -7.43 11.71 -8.09
CA SER A 197 -8.44 11.54 -9.14
C SER A 197 -9.80 12.14 -8.79
N VAL A 198 -9.85 12.93 -7.70
CA VAL A 198 -11.00 13.76 -7.33
C VAL A 198 -10.59 15.23 -7.23
N ALA A 199 -11.50 16.12 -7.61
CA ALA A 199 -11.25 17.56 -7.55
C ALA A 199 -10.99 18.01 -6.09
N PRO A 200 -10.00 18.89 -5.81
CA PRO A 200 -9.57 19.21 -4.44
C PRO A 200 -10.71 19.72 -3.53
N GLU A 201 -11.65 20.48 -4.08
CA GLU A 201 -12.83 21.01 -3.39
C GLU A 201 -13.86 19.96 -2.97
N SER A 202 -13.77 18.74 -3.51
CA SER A 202 -14.58 17.59 -3.09
C SER A 202 -14.03 16.89 -1.84
N LEU A 203 -12.77 17.16 -1.48
CA LEU A 203 -12.10 16.55 -0.32
C LEU A 203 -12.67 17.09 0.99
N LYS A 204 -13.17 16.17 1.81
CA LYS A 204 -13.77 16.49 3.11
C LYS A 204 -12.76 16.20 4.22
N LEU A 205 -12.52 17.19 5.06
CA LEU A 205 -11.92 16.99 6.37
C LEU A 205 -13.02 16.51 7.32
N LYS A 206 -13.10 15.19 7.54
CA LYS A 206 -14.13 14.57 8.37
C LYS A 206 -13.60 13.33 9.07
N PHE A 207 -13.66 13.32 10.40
CA PHE A 207 -13.29 12.19 11.24
C PHE A 207 -14.54 11.61 11.88
N ASN A 208 -14.78 10.31 11.71
CA ASN A 208 -15.79 9.59 12.47
C ASN A 208 -15.14 8.75 13.57
N VAL A 209 -15.85 8.51 14.67
CA VAL A 209 -15.45 7.56 15.72
C VAL A 209 -16.40 6.36 15.69
N VAL A 210 -15.88 5.16 15.95
CA VAL A 210 -16.68 3.96 16.26
C VAL A 210 -16.11 3.30 17.51
N SER A 211 -16.93 3.08 18.53
CA SER A 211 -16.53 2.28 19.70
C SER A 211 -16.53 0.80 19.36
N LEU A 212 -15.63 0.06 20.00
CA LEU A 212 -15.51 -1.39 19.95
C LEU A 212 -15.23 -1.90 21.37
N SER A 213 -16.08 -2.81 21.87
CA SER A 213 -15.83 -3.48 23.14
C SER A 213 -14.95 -4.72 22.93
N ARG A 214 -14.03 -4.99 23.87
CA ARG A 214 -13.16 -6.19 23.79
C ARG A 214 -13.95 -7.50 23.90
N ASP A 215 -15.11 -7.46 24.54
CA ASP A 215 -16.03 -8.59 24.75
C ASP A 215 -17.05 -8.80 23.63
N GLU A 216 -17.03 -7.99 22.56
CA GLU A 216 -17.96 -8.13 21.43
C GLU A 216 -17.61 -9.37 20.58
N VAL A 217 -18.39 -10.44 20.73
CA VAL A 217 -18.19 -11.75 20.08
C VAL A 217 -18.23 -11.65 18.55
N ALA A 218 -18.99 -10.72 17.98
CA ALA A 218 -19.03 -10.50 16.53
C ALA A 218 -17.76 -9.84 15.96
N GLU A 219 -16.90 -9.29 16.83
CA GLU A 219 -15.71 -8.52 16.47
C GLU A 219 -14.43 -9.06 17.14
N ASP A 220 -14.47 -10.21 17.83
CA ASP A 220 -13.33 -10.72 18.61
C ASP A 220 -12.05 -10.93 17.80
N TYR A 221 -12.17 -11.38 16.54
CA TYR A 221 -11.03 -11.53 15.63
C TYR A 221 -10.56 -10.17 15.08
N PHE A 222 -11.45 -9.19 14.96
CA PHE A 222 -11.09 -7.81 14.60
C PHE A 222 -10.38 -7.11 15.76
N THR A 223 -10.81 -7.32 17.00
CA THR A 223 -10.11 -6.89 18.22
C THR A 223 -8.69 -7.47 18.28
N ARG A 224 -8.50 -8.77 18.02
CA ARG A 224 -7.16 -9.39 17.95
C ARG A 224 -6.30 -8.81 16.83
N MET A 225 -6.90 -8.52 15.67
CA MET A 225 -6.23 -7.91 14.53
C MET A 225 -5.76 -6.48 14.82
N LEU A 226 -6.59 -5.67 15.50
CA LEU A 226 -6.24 -4.33 15.98
C LEU A 226 -5.11 -4.37 17.01
N ILE A 227 -5.13 -5.33 17.95
CA ILE A 227 -4.05 -5.52 18.93
C ILE A 227 -2.74 -5.95 18.26
N ALA A 228 -2.80 -6.52 17.04
CA ALA A 228 -1.64 -6.97 16.28
C ALA A 228 -1.11 -5.95 15.24
N THR A 229 -1.62 -4.71 15.20
CA THR A 229 -1.11 -3.68 14.27
C THR A 229 0.25 -3.12 14.69
N GLU A 230 0.58 -3.21 15.98
CA GLU A 230 1.87 -2.88 16.58
C GLU A 230 2.23 -4.04 17.56
N ASN A 231 3.49 -4.21 17.92
CA ASN A 231 3.95 -5.44 18.60
C ASN A 231 3.70 -5.44 20.13
N ASP A 232 3.47 -4.28 20.73
CA ASP A 232 3.39 -4.05 22.18
C ASP A 232 1.96 -3.76 22.70
N LEU A 233 0.97 -3.51 21.83
CA LEU A 233 -0.42 -3.19 22.25
C LEU A 233 -1.05 -4.23 23.19
N HIS A 234 -0.61 -5.48 23.08
CA HIS A 234 -1.06 -6.58 23.93
C HIS A 234 -0.70 -6.37 25.42
N GLU A 235 0.33 -5.58 25.73
CA GLU A 235 0.73 -5.23 27.10
C GLU A 235 -0.24 -4.23 27.76
N PHE A 236 -0.98 -3.45 26.96
CA PHE A 236 -1.85 -2.36 27.42
C PHE A 236 -3.34 -2.71 27.42
N SER A 237 -3.67 -3.98 27.69
CA SER A 237 -5.05 -4.49 27.62
C SER A 237 -6.06 -3.79 28.54
N ASP A 238 -5.59 -3.16 29.64
CA ASP A 238 -6.44 -2.42 30.60
C ASP A 238 -6.60 -0.92 30.28
N GLU A 239 -6.02 -0.41 29.19
CA GLU A 239 -6.17 0.98 28.75
C GLU A 239 -7.01 1.09 27.46
N PRO A 240 -7.83 2.17 27.31
CA PRO A 240 -8.53 2.42 26.05
C PRO A 240 -7.55 2.77 24.94
N MET A 241 -7.87 2.40 23.71
CA MET A 241 -7.03 2.67 22.54
C MET A 241 -7.82 3.39 21.46
N ALA A 242 -7.30 4.48 20.91
CA ALA A 242 -7.86 5.16 19.75
C ALA A 242 -6.96 4.94 18.53
N LEU A 243 -7.45 4.15 17.56
CA LEU A 243 -6.73 3.71 16.38
C LEU A 243 -7.36 4.34 15.11
N PRO A 244 -6.70 5.31 14.43
CA PRO A 244 -7.22 5.91 13.21
C PRO A 244 -7.01 4.99 12.00
N VAL A 245 -8.11 4.53 11.40
CA VAL A 245 -8.13 3.76 10.15
C VAL A 245 -8.35 4.70 8.96
N PHE A 246 -7.51 4.62 7.93
CA PHE A 246 -7.55 5.47 6.74
C PHE A 246 -7.22 4.69 5.46
N GLY A 247 -7.26 5.37 4.31
CA GLY A 247 -6.93 4.74 3.02
C GLY A 247 -7.79 3.51 2.73
N ARG A 248 -7.16 2.43 2.24
CA ARG A 248 -7.80 1.12 2.02
C ARG A 248 -7.85 0.21 3.26
N GLY A 249 -7.84 0.79 4.47
CA GLY A 249 -7.89 0.07 5.74
C GLY A 249 -6.58 0.07 6.54
N ARG A 250 -5.71 1.07 6.34
CA ARG A 250 -4.45 1.23 7.09
C ARG A 250 -4.69 1.86 8.46
N VAL A 251 -4.13 1.28 9.52
CA VAL A 251 -4.08 1.87 10.86
C VAL A 251 -2.76 2.62 11.02
N LEU A 252 -2.77 3.87 11.48
CA LEU A 252 -1.56 4.71 11.56
C LEU A 252 -0.63 4.31 12.72
N TYR A 253 -1.12 4.47 13.95
CA TYR A 253 -0.54 4.04 15.23
C TYR A 253 -1.60 4.22 16.33
N ALA A 254 -1.54 3.45 17.41
CA ALA A 254 -2.51 3.52 18.51
C ALA A 254 -2.22 4.68 19.48
N LEU A 255 -3.27 5.42 19.87
CA LEU A 255 -3.22 6.32 21.03
C LEU A 255 -3.76 5.58 22.26
N ILE A 256 -2.89 5.24 23.21
CA ILE A 256 -3.19 4.35 24.34
C ILE A 256 -3.38 5.15 25.64
N GLY A 257 -4.53 5.04 26.31
CA GLY A 257 -4.77 5.58 27.64
C GLY A 257 -4.56 7.09 27.72
N LYS A 258 -3.60 7.53 28.55
CA LYS A 258 -3.14 8.94 28.64
C LYS A 258 -2.51 9.47 27.35
N GLY A 259 -2.12 8.58 26.45
CA GLY A 259 -1.75 8.87 25.06
C GLY A 259 -2.92 9.38 24.21
N ILE A 260 -4.18 9.20 24.64
CA ILE A 260 -5.35 9.87 24.06
C ILE A 260 -5.43 11.28 24.65
N ASN A 261 -4.79 12.26 24.00
CA ASN A 261 -4.75 13.64 24.48
C ASN A 261 -4.74 14.66 23.32
N PRO A 262 -4.99 15.97 23.56
CA PRO A 262 -5.13 16.95 22.49
C PRO A 262 -3.92 17.10 21.57
N GLY A 263 -2.70 16.84 22.06
CA GLY A 263 -1.48 16.97 21.26
C GLY A 263 -1.27 15.78 20.31
N THR A 264 -1.47 14.56 20.81
CA THR A 264 -1.33 13.33 20.02
C THR A 264 -2.46 13.16 19.01
N ILE A 265 -3.71 13.49 19.38
CA ILE A 265 -4.85 13.51 18.45
C ILE A 265 -4.62 14.54 17.34
N GLU A 266 -4.11 15.73 17.68
CA GLU A 266 -3.77 16.74 16.68
C GLU A 266 -2.60 16.30 15.77
N GLN A 267 -1.58 15.64 16.31
CA GLN A 267 -0.48 15.10 15.51
C GLN A 267 -0.97 14.03 14.52
N ALA A 268 -1.69 13.01 14.99
CA ALA A 268 -2.25 11.97 14.10
C ALA A 268 -3.17 12.56 13.02
N CYS A 269 -4.03 13.53 13.37
CA CYS A 269 -4.84 14.22 12.37
C CYS A 269 -4.00 15.04 11.37
N ARG A 270 -2.82 15.56 11.75
CA ARG A 270 -1.87 16.24 10.85
C ARG A 270 -1.12 15.25 9.96
N ASP A 271 -0.69 14.11 10.49
CA ASP A 271 -0.01 13.05 9.74
C ASP A 271 -0.91 12.49 8.62
N LEU A 272 -2.21 12.37 8.89
CA LEU A 272 -3.23 11.94 7.92
C LEU A 272 -3.57 13.01 6.87
N THR A 273 -3.50 14.30 7.21
CA THR A 273 -3.99 15.40 6.35
C THR A 273 -2.90 16.20 5.66
N GLY A 274 -1.64 16.05 6.08
CA GLY A 274 -0.48 16.67 5.45
C GLY A 274 -0.17 16.09 4.06
N PRO A 275 0.72 16.75 3.29
CA PRO A 275 1.15 16.29 1.98
C PRO A 275 1.83 14.91 2.07
N CYS A 276 1.61 14.06 1.08
CA CYS A 276 2.19 12.72 1.00
C CYS A 276 3.69 12.79 0.64
N THR A 277 4.53 12.97 1.67
CA THR A 277 6.00 13.06 1.59
C THR A 277 6.67 11.84 0.97
N CYS A 278 5.99 10.70 0.98
CA CYS A 278 6.40 9.45 0.36
C CYS A 278 5.29 8.93 -0.55
N GLN A 279 5.59 8.73 -1.84
CA GLN A 279 4.73 7.92 -2.72
C GLN A 279 4.85 6.43 -2.34
N VAL A 280 5.99 6.03 -1.79
CA VAL A 280 6.30 4.68 -1.29
C VAL A 280 5.60 4.45 0.05
N LYS A 281 4.62 3.54 0.05
CA LYS A 281 3.82 3.15 1.23
C LYS A 281 4.66 2.78 2.45
N ASP A 282 5.71 2.01 2.26
CA ASP A 282 6.57 1.46 3.31
C ASP A 282 7.34 2.53 4.12
N GLN A 283 7.34 3.78 3.65
CA GLN A 283 7.91 4.94 4.34
C GLN A 283 6.87 5.72 5.17
N ASN A 284 5.59 5.33 5.10
CA ASN A 284 4.50 5.86 5.92
C ASN A 284 4.18 4.86 7.06
N PRO A 285 4.10 5.30 8.33
CA PRO A 285 3.83 4.41 9.45
C PRO A 285 2.48 3.68 9.29
N GLY A 286 2.37 2.55 9.99
CA GLY A 286 1.11 1.83 10.12
C GLY A 286 1.09 0.42 9.56
N THR A 287 -0.03 -0.25 9.82
CA THR A 287 -0.30 -1.65 9.44
C THR A 287 -1.71 -1.73 8.84
N ASP A 288 -1.85 -2.45 7.74
CA ASP A 288 -3.15 -2.63 7.07
C ASP A 288 -4.01 -3.70 7.77
N LEU A 289 -5.33 -3.48 7.80
CA LEU A 289 -6.34 -4.45 8.25
C LEU A 289 -6.73 -5.42 7.13
N LEU A 290 -7.25 -6.59 7.50
CA LEU A 290 -7.90 -7.50 6.55
C LEU A 290 -9.31 -6.98 6.27
N MET A 291 -9.56 -6.53 5.04
CA MET A 291 -10.76 -5.86 4.57
C MET A 291 -11.35 -6.58 3.35
N ALA A 292 -12.51 -7.20 3.49
CA ALA A 292 -13.26 -7.83 2.40
C ALA A 292 -13.95 -6.80 1.47
N VAL A 293 -13.15 -6.00 0.76
CA VAL A 293 -13.61 -4.82 0.03
C VAL A 293 -12.96 -4.73 -1.35
N ASN A 294 -13.80 -4.71 -2.41
CA ASN A 294 -13.35 -4.44 -3.77
C ASN A 294 -13.05 -2.96 -3.98
N TRP A 295 -11.90 -2.51 -3.47
CA TRP A 295 -11.46 -1.12 -3.51
C TRP A 295 -11.36 -0.58 -4.95
N GLU A 296 -10.86 -1.35 -5.91
CA GLU A 296 -10.71 -0.89 -7.31
C GLU A 296 -12.05 -0.59 -7.99
N LYS A 297 -13.14 -1.25 -7.58
CA LYS A 297 -14.50 -0.99 -8.09
C LYS A 297 -15.22 0.13 -7.33
N LEU A 298 -14.79 0.45 -6.11
CA LEU A 298 -15.50 1.35 -5.19
C LEU A 298 -14.80 2.70 -5.00
N VAL A 299 -13.48 2.76 -5.14
CA VAL A 299 -12.67 3.97 -5.20
C VAL A 299 -12.44 4.34 -6.67
N ILE A 300 -13.55 4.60 -7.37
CA ILE A 300 -13.48 5.03 -8.77
C ILE A 300 -12.94 6.47 -8.83
N PRO A 301 -11.98 6.78 -9.71
CA PRO A 301 -11.70 8.13 -10.15
C PRO A 301 -12.97 8.92 -10.41
N SER A 302 -13.05 10.18 -9.96
CA SER A 302 -13.96 11.08 -10.67
C SER A 302 -13.41 11.22 -12.08
N THR A 303 -14.24 10.92 -13.08
CA THR A 303 -13.89 11.24 -14.46
C THR A 303 -13.65 12.74 -14.51
N GLN A 304 -12.39 13.15 -14.66
CA GLN A 304 -12.03 14.55 -14.91
C GLN A 304 -12.95 15.02 -16.04
N GLU A 305 -13.67 16.14 -15.83
CA GLU A 305 -14.55 16.70 -16.86
C GLU A 305 -13.74 16.77 -18.16
N GLU A 306 -14.30 16.24 -19.26
CA GLU A 306 -13.56 15.95 -20.48
C GLU A 306 -13.03 17.25 -21.09
N LYS A 307 -11.82 17.63 -20.64
CA LYS A 307 -11.24 18.97 -20.76
C LYS A 307 -11.12 19.29 -22.23
N GLU A 308 -12.08 20.08 -22.75
CA GLU A 308 -12.33 20.24 -24.18
C GLU A 308 -11.03 20.31 -24.95
N ILE A 309 -10.72 19.21 -25.67
CA ILE A 309 -9.43 19.09 -26.35
C ILE A 309 -9.38 20.25 -27.33
N PRO A 310 -8.43 21.21 -27.18
CA PRO A 310 -8.44 22.42 -27.99
C PRO A 310 -8.44 22.00 -29.46
N PRO A 311 -9.38 22.51 -30.27
CA PRO A 311 -9.73 21.91 -31.55
C PRO A 311 -8.48 21.77 -32.41
N LEU A 312 -8.28 20.60 -33.02
CA LEU A 312 -7.00 20.17 -33.63
C LEU A 312 -6.45 21.16 -34.67
N THR A 313 -5.77 22.20 -34.19
CA THR A 313 -4.98 23.16 -34.98
C THR A 313 -3.67 22.50 -35.36
N GLY A 314 -3.76 21.50 -36.24
CA GLY A 314 -2.61 20.87 -36.86
C GLY A 314 -1.82 21.85 -37.73
N LEU A 315 -0.86 21.30 -38.49
CA LEU A 315 0.16 22.05 -39.25
C LEU A 315 -0.39 23.11 -40.24
N THR A 316 -1.69 23.11 -40.51
CA THR A 316 -2.44 24.15 -41.24
C THR A 316 -2.29 25.57 -40.66
N SER A 317 -1.96 25.73 -39.37
CA SER A 317 -1.66 27.05 -38.79
C SER A 317 -0.35 27.64 -39.36
N PHE A 318 0.70 26.81 -39.47
CA PHE A 318 1.96 27.18 -40.11
C PHE A 318 1.78 27.42 -41.62
N SER A 319 0.88 26.68 -42.29
CA SER A 319 0.51 26.98 -43.68
C SER A 319 -0.03 28.40 -43.84
N LYS A 320 -0.93 28.85 -42.95
CA LYS A 320 -1.49 30.21 -42.99
C LYS A 320 -0.46 31.31 -42.72
N GLN A 321 0.49 31.11 -41.80
CA GLN A 321 1.58 32.08 -41.59
C GLN A 321 2.54 32.17 -42.79
N GLY A 322 2.72 31.06 -43.53
CA GLY A 322 3.37 31.05 -44.84
C GLY A 322 2.58 31.86 -45.88
N GLU A 323 1.26 31.68 -45.96
CA GLU A 323 0.40 32.41 -46.90
C GLU A 323 0.26 33.90 -46.59
N GLU A 324 0.21 34.31 -45.32
CA GLU A 324 0.16 35.74 -44.94
C GLU A 324 1.49 36.45 -45.26
N SER A 325 2.61 35.77 -45.02
CA SER A 325 3.94 36.24 -45.42
C SER A 325 4.14 36.27 -46.94
N ALA A 326 3.42 35.42 -47.70
CA ALA A 326 3.37 35.45 -49.16
C ALA A 326 2.40 36.51 -49.73
N ARG A 327 1.34 36.88 -49.00
CA ARG A 327 0.35 37.90 -49.40
C ARG A 327 0.84 39.33 -49.15
N SER A 328 1.59 39.60 -48.09
CA SER A 328 2.15 40.94 -47.82
C SER A 328 3.13 41.45 -48.88
N LEU A 329 3.66 40.56 -49.74
CA LEU A 329 4.57 40.87 -50.84
C LEU A 329 3.91 41.01 -52.22
N LYS A 330 2.57 41.03 -52.31
CA LYS A 330 1.85 41.22 -53.59
C LYS A 330 0.73 42.26 -53.55
N MET A 331 1.10 43.54 -53.46
CA MET A 331 0.26 44.60 -54.01
C MET A 331 0.36 44.62 -55.54
N SER A 332 -0.70 44.27 -56.25
CA SER A 332 -1.39 45.18 -57.19
C SER A 332 -2.41 44.45 -58.08
N LYS A 333 -3.43 45.22 -58.49
CA LYS A 333 -4.40 45.00 -59.57
C LYS A 333 -5.58 44.02 -59.39
N ASP A 334 -6.72 44.67 -59.12
CA ASP A 334 -7.92 44.70 -59.98
C ASP A 334 -8.96 43.54 -59.97
N ALA A 335 -10.23 43.98 -60.08
CA ALA A 335 -11.39 43.30 -60.67
C ALA A 335 -12.03 42.05 -59.98
N GLU A 336 -12.83 42.32 -58.93
CA GLU A 336 -14.31 42.37 -59.01
C GLU A 336 -15.20 41.12 -59.33
N GLN A 337 -16.29 41.02 -58.54
CA GLN A 337 -17.63 40.38 -58.76
C GLN A 337 -17.92 38.87 -58.60
N LYS A 338 -18.78 38.62 -57.59
CA LYS A 338 -20.06 37.86 -57.60
C LYS A 338 -20.14 36.33 -57.50
N ALA A 339 -21.15 35.93 -56.70
CA ALA A 339 -22.05 34.77 -56.86
C ALA A 339 -21.45 33.35 -56.73
N ALA A 340 -22.21 32.29 -56.43
CA ALA A 340 -23.47 32.17 -55.67
C ALA A 340 -23.69 30.68 -55.33
N THR A 341 -24.02 30.40 -54.07
CA THR A 341 -25.20 29.62 -53.62
C THR A 341 -25.48 28.19 -54.16
N THR A 342 -25.92 27.30 -53.24
CA THR A 342 -26.63 26.01 -53.46
C THR A 342 -25.88 24.86 -54.18
N SER A 343 -26.20 23.58 -54.00
CA SER A 343 -26.83 22.85 -52.86
C SER A 343 -26.85 21.34 -53.13
N ALA A 344 -26.61 20.52 -52.09
CA ALA A 344 -26.92 19.09 -52.03
C ALA A 344 -26.20 18.21 -53.11
N LYS A 345 -26.36 16.87 -53.18
CA LYS A 345 -27.14 15.90 -52.39
C LYS A 345 -26.46 14.51 -52.49
N SER A 346 -26.99 13.53 -51.76
CA SER A 346 -27.09 12.09 -52.14
C SER A 346 -25.83 11.23 -52.23
N ASP A 347 -25.86 9.92 -51.93
CA ASP A 347 -26.84 9.08 -51.18
C ASP A 347 -26.20 7.68 -50.90
N GLN A 348 -26.84 6.86 -50.04
CA GLN A 348 -26.83 5.37 -50.01
C GLN A 348 -25.54 4.62 -49.57
N GLU A 349 -25.62 3.71 -48.58
CA GLU A 349 -25.93 2.24 -48.62
C GLU A 349 -24.78 1.35 -49.16
N SER A 350 -24.58 0.08 -48.77
CA SER A 350 -25.40 -0.85 -47.97
C SER A 350 -24.53 -1.76 -47.06
N ALA A 351 -25.16 -2.65 -46.28
CA ALA A 351 -24.52 -3.67 -45.43
C ALA A 351 -24.62 -5.11 -46.02
N GLY A 352 -23.95 -6.07 -45.35
CA GLY A 352 -23.94 -7.51 -45.65
C GLY A 352 -22.52 -8.08 -45.46
N GLU A 353 -22.14 -8.84 -44.42
CA GLU A 353 -22.70 -10.03 -43.74
C GLU A 353 -22.23 -11.37 -44.35
N ALA A 354 -21.46 -12.16 -43.56
CA ALA A 354 -21.42 -13.64 -43.50
C ALA A 354 -20.16 -14.18 -42.77
N ASP A 355 -20.33 -15.25 -41.99
CA ASP A 355 -19.33 -16.15 -41.38
C ASP A 355 -19.31 -17.48 -42.19
N PRO A 356 -18.24 -18.34 -42.24
CA PRO A 356 -18.04 -19.37 -41.18
C PRO A 356 -16.60 -19.95 -40.96
N LYS A 357 -16.35 -20.44 -39.72
CA LYS A 357 -15.65 -21.70 -39.27
C LYS A 357 -14.37 -22.24 -39.97
N THR A 358 -13.49 -22.93 -39.19
CA THR A 358 -13.18 -24.40 -39.31
C THR A 358 -12.02 -24.92 -38.38
N GLU A 359 -12.35 -25.93 -37.56
CA GLU A 359 -11.63 -27.13 -37.03
C GLU A 359 -10.14 -27.27 -36.58
N GLN A 360 -9.97 -28.17 -35.57
CA GLN A 360 -8.90 -29.18 -35.30
C GLN A 360 -7.46 -28.76 -34.86
N ALA A 361 -6.61 -29.61 -34.24
CA ALA A 361 -6.75 -30.72 -33.25
C ALA A 361 -5.37 -31.33 -32.86
N SER A 362 -5.30 -32.07 -31.72
CA SER A 362 -4.19 -33.02 -31.33
C SER A 362 -2.84 -32.40 -30.90
N ALA A 363 -1.91 -33.06 -30.17
CA ALA A 363 -1.84 -34.42 -29.59
C ALA A 363 -0.94 -34.45 -28.31
N GLU A 364 -0.95 -35.58 -27.59
CA GLU A 364 -0.07 -35.85 -26.41
C GLU A 364 1.31 -36.42 -26.79
N THR A 365 2.27 -36.44 -25.84
CA THR A 365 3.32 -37.47 -25.73
C THR A 365 3.87 -37.53 -24.29
N LYS A 366 4.21 -38.74 -23.82
CA LYS A 366 4.67 -39.06 -22.45
C LYS A 366 5.93 -39.93 -22.50
N VAL A 367 6.91 -39.67 -21.62
CA VAL A 367 8.11 -40.51 -21.42
C VAL A 367 8.45 -40.62 -19.92
N GLN A 368 8.79 -41.84 -19.45
CA GLN A 368 9.38 -42.16 -18.13
C GLN A 368 10.88 -42.49 -18.36
N THR A 369 11.81 -42.58 -17.40
CA THR A 369 11.91 -43.30 -16.09
C THR A 369 13.17 -42.73 -15.37
N GLN A 370 13.76 -43.16 -14.24
CA GLN A 370 13.68 -44.34 -13.36
C GLN A 370 14.13 -43.95 -11.92
N GLU A 371 13.95 -44.84 -10.95
CA GLU A 371 14.54 -44.83 -9.60
C GLU A 371 16.04 -45.19 -9.57
N ASP A 372 16.73 -44.79 -8.50
CA ASP A 372 17.65 -45.68 -7.74
C ASP A 372 18.03 -45.10 -6.34
N ALA A 373 18.21 -45.96 -5.33
CA ALA A 373 18.65 -45.67 -3.94
C ALA A 373 18.97 -47.00 -3.18
N PRO A 374 19.41 -47.06 -1.89
CA PRO A 374 19.90 -46.04 -0.94
C PRO A 374 21.16 -46.47 -0.10
N LEU A 375 21.48 -45.70 0.98
CA LEU A 375 22.24 -46.08 2.21
C LEU A 375 23.79 -46.32 2.10
N PRO A 376 24.56 -46.36 3.23
CA PRO A 376 24.19 -46.19 4.67
C PRO A 376 24.94 -45.06 5.43
N ALA A 377 24.62 -44.89 6.72
CA ALA A 377 25.09 -43.81 7.59
C ALA A 377 26.33 -44.14 8.46
N ARG A 378 26.87 -43.12 9.15
CA ARG A 378 27.64 -43.31 10.40
C ARG A 378 27.52 -42.11 11.36
N ALA A 379 27.57 -42.38 12.66
CA ALA A 379 27.39 -41.39 13.73
C ALA A 379 28.74 -40.82 14.25
N GLY A 380 28.65 -39.71 14.99
CA GLY A 380 29.72 -39.10 15.80
C GLY A 380 29.10 -38.22 16.90
N GLU A 381 29.71 -38.22 18.09
CA GLU A 381 29.09 -37.72 19.33
C GLU A 381 29.32 -36.23 19.62
N LEU A 382 28.51 -35.71 20.54
CA LEU A 382 28.70 -34.42 21.23
C LEU A 382 30.03 -34.39 22.00
N PRO A 383 30.56 -33.20 22.26
CA PRO A 383 30.54 -32.76 23.66
C PRO A 383 29.89 -31.38 23.85
N ALA A 384 29.41 -31.11 25.06
CA ALA A 384 28.81 -29.84 25.44
C ALA A 384 29.80 -28.94 26.21
N ALA A 385 29.73 -27.62 26.01
CA ALA A 385 29.63 -26.60 27.08
C ALA A 385 29.89 -25.16 26.57
N GLY A 386 28.95 -24.25 26.87
CA GLY A 386 29.24 -22.89 27.34
C GLY A 386 29.91 -21.86 26.41
N ALA A 387 29.08 -21.09 25.71
CA ALA A 387 29.29 -19.64 25.57
C ALA A 387 27.95 -18.94 25.27
N ALA A 388 27.68 -17.79 25.90
CA ALA A 388 26.62 -16.90 25.44
C ALA A 388 27.16 -16.04 24.30
N GLY A 389 26.41 -15.93 23.19
CA GLY A 389 26.82 -15.17 22.02
C GLY A 389 25.61 -14.74 21.20
N THR A 390 25.27 -13.45 21.28
CA THR A 390 24.21 -12.82 20.47
C THR A 390 24.68 -12.66 19.02
N THR A 391 23.94 -13.22 18.05
CA THR A 391 24.28 -13.13 16.62
C THR A 391 23.13 -12.60 15.75
N GLU A 392 22.62 -11.42 16.11
CA GLU A 392 21.79 -10.58 15.22
C GLU A 392 22.37 -9.17 15.13
N THR A 393 23.37 -8.96 14.28
CA THR A 393 23.71 -7.69 13.58
C THR A 393 24.98 -7.90 12.75
N THR A 394 24.86 -8.16 11.45
CA THR A 394 26.05 -8.27 10.56
C THR A 394 25.90 -7.54 9.22
N GLN A 395 24.69 -7.07 8.88
CA GLN A 395 24.43 -6.38 7.61
C GLN A 395 24.39 -4.85 7.74
N GLY A 396 23.85 -4.30 8.84
CA GLY A 396 23.88 -2.85 9.13
C GLY A 396 25.29 -2.32 9.45
N ASP A 397 26.01 -3.01 10.35
CA ASP A 397 27.34 -2.62 10.82
C ASP A 397 28.38 -2.51 9.69
N SER A 398 28.31 -3.39 8.68
CA SER A 398 29.24 -3.33 7.54
C SER A 398 29.06 -2.04 6.73
N LEU A 399 27.82 -1.59 6.55
CA LEU A 399 27.48 -0.38 5.80
C LEU A 399 27.87 0.88 6.60
N MET A 400 27.55 0.91 7.90
CA MET A 400 27.88 2.03 8.78
C MET A 400 29.40 2.17 9.00
N ARG A 401 30.13 1.06 9.15
CA ARG A 401 31.60 1.03 9.19
C ARG A 401 32.23 1.52 7.89
N ASN A 402 31.69 1.12 6.73
CA ASN A 402 32.20 1.58 5.44
C ASN A 402 31.98 3.09 5.23
N LEU A 403 30.83 3.62 5.66
CA LEU A 403 30.56 5.07 5.66
C LEU A 403 31.55 5.85 6.56
N LEU A 404 31.83 5.34 7.76
CA LEU A 404 32.82 5.95 8.67
C LEU A 404 34.25 5.93 8.08
N ILE A 405 34.64 4.85 7.41
CA ILE A 405 35.93 4.76 6.70
C ILE A 405 36.00 5.80 5.56
N LEU A 406 34.95 5.94 4.75
CA LEU A 406 34.89 6.94 3.68
C LEU A 406 34.94 8.38 4.23
N ALA A 407 34.24 8.66 5.33
CA ALA A 407 34.30 9.96 6.00
C ALA A 407 35.71 10.27 6.54
N ALA A 408 36.39 9.29 7.15
CA ALA A 408 37.76 9.45 7.62
C ALA A 408 38.74 9.73 6.45
N PHE A 409 38.61 9.01 5.33
CA PHE A 409 39.40 9.29 4.12
C PHE A 409 39.15 10.70 3.56
N ALA A 410 37.89 11.16 3.53
CA ALA A 410 37.56 12.51 3.09
C ALA A 410 38.22 13.58 3.98
N VAL A 411 38.20 13.43 5.31
CA VAL A 411 38.88 14.33 6.24
C VAL A 411 40.39 14.33 6.01
N VAL A 412 41.03 13.17 5.85
CA VAL A 412 42.47 13.06 5.56
C VAL A 412 42.83 13.77 4.25
N ILE A 413 42.03 13.62 3.20
CA ILE A 413 42.23 14.31 1.91
C ILE A 413 42.10 15.83 2.06
N ILE A 414 41.10 16.31 2.81
CA ILE A 414 40.90 17.75 3.08
C ILE A 414 42.07 18.35 3.87
N VAL A 415 42.57 17.64 4.90
CA VAL A 415 43.74 18.08 5.69
C VAL A 415 45.01 18.08 4.84
N ALA A 416 45.26 17.04 4.05
CA ALA A 416 46.41 16.97 3.15
C ALA A 416 46.38 18.07 2.08
N ALA A 417 45.22 18.32 1.47
CA ALA A 417 45.05 19.42 0.51
C ALA A 417 45.29 20.80 1.17
N SER A 418 44.77 20.99 2.39
CA SER A 418 45.01 22.23 3.16
C SER A 418 46.49 22.44 3.47
N TYR A 419 47.20 21.38 3.86
CA TYR A 419 48.64 21.43 4.12
C TYR A 419 49.45 21.76 2.86
N ILE A 420 49.10 21.17 1.70
CA ILE A 420 49.73 21.46 0.41
C ILE A 420 49.48 22.91 -0.06
N VAL A 421 48.33 23.51 0.31
CA VAL A 421 48.02 24.92 0.05
C VAL A 421 48.79 25.86 0.98
N MET A 422 48.98 25.49 2.26
CA MET A 422 49.79 26.27 3.20
C MET A 422 51.29 26.20 2.87
N ALA A 423 51.81 25.02 2.52
CA ALA A 423 53.22 24.81 2.14
C ALA A 423 53.60 25.36 0.74
N ARG A 424 52.76 26.23 0.16
CA ARG A 424 52.96 26.90 -1.14
C ARG A 424 52.70 28.42 -1.07
N LYS A 425 52.79 29.00 0.12
CA LYS A 425 52.86 30.45 0.37
C LYS A 425 54.24 30.86 0.85
#